data_AF-A0A6I4XUL7-F1
#
_entry.id   AF-A0A6I4XUL7-F1
#
_cell.length_a   1.000
_cell.length_b   1.000
_cell.length_c   1.000
_cell.angle_alpha   90.00
_cell.angle_beta   90.00
_cell.angle_gamma   90.00
#
_symmetry.space_group_name_H-M   'P 1'
#
loop_
_entity.id
_entity.type
_entity.pdbx_description
1 polymer ?
#
loop_
_entity_poly.entity_id
_entity_poly.type
_entity_poly.pdbx_seq_one_letter_code
_entity_poly.pdbx_strand_id
1 'polypeptide(L)'
;MSINTFVYPYPINVFIISRLGMTVEQFCELHGYKQSTVASWVTRNRAVKTLPCDFLYCLSLSSGWSMDDVYRHLLVLEERFLKSINPKKKKEQVD
;
A
#
# COMPACT_ATOMS: atom_id res chain seq x y z
N MET A 1 13.13 -17.96 -0.78
CA MET A 1 13.13 -16.88 0.23
C MET A 1 11.73 -16.75 0.80
N SER A 2 11.56 -16.85 2.12
CA SER A 2 10.24 -16.65 2.75
C SER A 2 9.96 -15.15 2.84
N ILE A 3 8.84 -14.72 2.26
CA ILE A 3 8.42 -13.32 2.30
C ILE A 3 7.91 -13.06 3.72
N ASN A 4 8.62 -12.22 4.48
CA ASN A 4 8.21 -11.87 5.84
C ASN A 4 6.98 -10.95 5.79
N THR A 5 5.79 -11.54 5.86
CA THR A 5 4.49 -10.88 5.74
C THR A 5 4.09 -10.06 6.97
N PHE A 6 4.85 -10.13 8.06
CA PHE A 6 4.45 -9.58 9.37
C PHE A 6 4.79 -8.11 9.60
N VAL A 7 5.60 -7.47 8.74
CA VAL A 7 6.31 -6.24 9.13
C VAL A 7 5.65 -4.94 8.64
N TYR A 8 4.77 -4.94 7.62
CA TYR A 8 4.24 -3.66 7.11
C TYR A 8 2.78 -3.70 6.67
N PRO A 9 1.83 -3.27 7.52
CA PRO A 9 0.41 -3.13 7.13
C PRO A 9 0.15 -1.90 6.23
N TYR A 10 1.19 -1.18 5.80
CA TYR A 10 1.02 0.04 5.02
C TYR A 10 0.51 -0.27 3.60
N PRO A 11 -0.41 0.55 3.03
CA PRO A 11 -1.24 0.15 1.88
C PRO A 11 -0.47 -0.33 0.66
N ILE A 12 0.58 0.40 0.26
CA ILE A 12 1.37 0.04 -0.94
C ILE A 12 2.17 -1.25 -0.72
N ASN A 13 2.64 -1.51 0.50
CA ASN A 13 3.42 -2.71 0.81
C ASN A 13 2.50 -3.94 0.75
N VAL A 14 1.30 -3.83 1.33
CA VAL A 14 0.29 -4.88 1.26
C VAL A 14 -0.12 -5.15 -0.18
N PHE A 15 -0.33 -4.10 -0.98
CA PHE A 15 -0.64 -4.27 -2.40
C PHE A 15 0.49 -5.01 -3.13
N ILE A 16 1.73 -4.54 -3.03
CA ILE A 16 2.86 -5.15 -3.75
C ILE A 16 3.06 -6.61 -3.34
N ILE A 17 3.07 -6.90 -2.04
CA ILE A 17 3.34 -8.25 -1.53
C ILE A 17 2.18 -9.19 -1.84
N SER A 18 0.95 -8.82 -1.48
CA SER A 18 -0.19 -9.73 -1.54
C SER A 18 -0.85 -9.77 -2.92
N ARG A 19 -0.88 -8.64 -3.64
CA ARG A 19 -1.52 -8.57 -4.97
C ARG A 19 -0.56 -8.90 -6.09
N LEU A 20 0.68 -8.37 -6.04
CA LEU A 20 1.67 -8.58 -7.10
C LEU A 20 2.55 -9.82 -6.86
N GLY A 21 2.55 -10.37 -5.64
CA GLY A 21 3.32 -11.57 -5.32
C GLY A 21 4.84 -11.37 -5.33
N MET A 22 5.30 -10.13 -5.12
CA MET A 22 6.73 -9.76 -5.14
C MET A 22 7.08 -8.86 -3.96
N THR A 23 8.37 -8.72 -3.67
CA THR A 23 8.83 -7.79 -2.63
C THR A 23 8.77 -6.33 -3.12
N VAL A 24 8.75 -5.38 -2.19
CA VAL A 24 8.83 -3.94 -2.51
C VAL A 24 10.14 -3.62 -3.23
N GLU A 25 11.24 -4.29 -2.86
CA GLU A 25 12.53 -4.19 -3.53
C GLU A 25 12.44 -4.61 -5.00
N GLN A 26 11.89 -5.81 -5.28
CA GLN A 26 11.71 -6.30 -6.64
C GLN A 26 10.83 -5.36 -7.48
N PHE A 27 9.76 -4.84 -6.90
CA PHE A 27 8.91 -3.86 -7.57
C PHE A 27 9.68 -2.56 -7.89
N CYS A 28 10.48 -2.08 -6.94
CA CYS A 28 11.30 -0.88 -7.12
C CYS A 28 12.34 -1.07 -8.23
N GLU A 29 13.03 -2.21 -8.26
CA GLU A 29 13.99 -2.56 -9.31
C GLU A 29 13.32 -2.64 -10.69
N LEU A 30 12.16 -3.29 -10.77
CA LEU A 30 11.40 -3.46 -12.02
C LEU A 30 10.99 -2.12 -12.64
N HIS A 31 10.59 -1.16 -11.82
CA HIS A 31 10.05 0.13 -12.27
C HIS A 31 11.02 1.32 -12.10
N GLY A 32 12.25 1.07 -11.67
CA GLY A 32 13.27 2.11 -11.52
C GLY A 32 13.05 3.07 -10.34
N TYR A 33 12.31 2.65 -9.31
CA TYR A 33 12.16 3.44 -8.07
C TYR A 33 13.32 3.19 -7.10
N LYS A 34 13.75 4.24 -6.40
CA LYS A 34 14.62 4.08 -5.23
C LYS A 34 13.80 3.54 -4.07
N GLN A 35 14.22 2.43 -3.48
CA GLN A 35 13.57 1.85 -2.30
C GLN A 35 13.46 2.87 -1.15
N SER A 36 14.46 3.74 -0.98
CA SER A 36 14.45 4.82 0.02
C SER A 36 13.29 5.80 -0.16
N THR A 37 12.89 6.07 -1.40
CA THR A 37 11.75 6.95 -1.71
C THR A 37 10.45 6.29 -1.25
N VAL A 38 10.22 5.03 -1.62
CA VAL A 38 9.03 4.26 -1.22
C VAL A 38 8.98 4.10 0.30
N ALA A 39 10.10 3.76 0.93
CA ALA A 39 10.22 3.68 2.39
C ALA A 39 9.92 5.02 3.09
N SER A 40 10.25 6.16 2.47
CA SER A 40 9.92 7.48 3.01
C SER A 40 8.41 7.74 3.08
N TRP A 41 7.61 7.13 2.20
CA TRP A 41 6.16 7.27 2.22
C TRP A 41 5.55 6.48 3.37
N VAL A 42 6.07 5.27 3.60
CA VAL A 42 5.70 4.41 4.74
C VAL A 42 6.03 5.10 6.07
N THR A 43 7.28 5.53 6.24
CA THR A 43 7.76 6.14 7.49
C THR A 43 7.08 7.46 7.83
N ARG A 44 6.70 8.25 6.81
CA ARG A 44 5.94 9.50 6.98
C ARG A 44 4.43 9.30 7.01
N ASN A 45 3.95 8.05 6.93
CA ASN A 45 2.53 7.71 6.84
C ASN A 45 1.79 8.58 5.81
N ARG A 46 2.35 8.69 4.59
CA ARG A 46 1.73 9.49 3.53
C ARG A 46 0.36 8.92 3.19
N ALA A 47 -0.59 9.79 2.83
CA ALA A 47 -1.89 9.33 2.40
C ALA A 47 -1.83 8.80 0.95
N VAL A 48 -2.66 7.81 0.61
CA VAL A 48 -2.76 7.22 -0.74
C VAL A 48 -3.03 8.29 -1.79
N LYS A 49 -3.86 9.29 -1.48
CA LYS A 49 -4.15 10.45 -2.36
C LYS A 49 -2.92 11.30 -2.74
N THR A 50 -1.81 11.16 -2.01
CA THR A 50 -0.57 11.91 -2.23
C THR A 50 0.48 11.09 -2.98
N LEU A 51 0.16 9.84 -3.34
CA LEU A 51 1.06 9.02 -4.12
C LEU A 51 1.26 9.61 -5.52
N PRO A 52 2.49 9.55 -6.06
CA PRO A 52 2.75 9.97 -7.43
C PRO A 52 1.88 9.20 -8.45
N CYS A 53 1.42 9.89 -9.49
CA CYS A 53 0.56 9.31 -10.52
C CYS A 53 1.28 8.21 -11.33
N ASP A 54 2.55 8.42 -11.63
CA ASP A 54 3.45 7.43 -12.26
C ASP A 54 3.57 6.16 -11.41
N PHE A 55 3.63 6.29 -10.07
CA PHE A 55 3.68 5.12 -9.19
C PHE A 55 2.39 4.29 -9.26
N LEU A 56 1.22 4.95 -9.29
CA LEU A 56 -0.08 4.27 -9.48
C LEU A 56 -0.15 3.58 -10.86
N TYR A 57 0.42 4.20 -11.88
CA TYR A 57 0.53 3.60 -13.21
C TYR A 57 1.41 2.34 -13.20
N CYS A 58 2.58 2.36 -12.54
CA CYS A 58 3.43 1.18 -12.40
C CYS A 58 2.73 0.03 -11.66
N LEU A 59 1.95 0.33 -10.61
CA LEU A 59 1.12 -0.66 -9.93
C LEU A 59 0.04 -1.25 -10.85
N SER A 60 -0.59 -0.41 -11.68
CA SER A 60 -1.56 -0.83 -12.69
C SER A 60 -0.93 -1.78 -13.71
N LEU A 61 0.24 -1.41 -14.26
CA LEU A 61 1.00 -2.26 -15.18
C LEU A 61 1.33 -3.64 -14.57
N SER A 62 1.84 -3.69 -13.34
CA SER A 62 2.20 -4.95 -12.70
C SER A 62 0.99 -5.80 -12.29
N SER A 63 -0.14 -5.19 -11.97
CA SER A 63 -1.34 -5.91 -11.50
C SER A 63 -2.28 -6.35 -12.62
N GLY A 64 -2.13 -5.78 -13.82
CA GLY A 64 -3.10 -5.90 -14.90
C GLY A 64 -4.44 -5.21 -14.61
N TRP A 65 -4.51 -4.38 -13.57
CA TRP A 65 -5.72 -3.63 -13.20
C TRP A 65 -5.69 -2.22 -13.78
N SER A 66 -6.87 -1.62 -13.97
CA SER A 66 -6.93 -0.20 -14.28
C SER A 66 -6.37 0.64 -13.12
N MET A 67 -5.84 1.84 -13.42
CA MET A 67 -5.36 2.75 -12.37
C MET A 67 -6.45 3.09 -11.35
N ASP A 68 -7.71 3.16 -11.79
CA ASP A 68 -8.85 3.43 -10.91
C ASP A 68 -9.11 2.25 -9.95
N ASP A 69 -9.06 1.01 -10.44
CA ASP A 69 -9.18 -0.18 -9.58
C ASP A 69 -8.03 -0.28 -8.57
N VAL A 70 -6.81 0.02 -9.00
CA VAL A 70 -5.64 0.10 -8.10
C VAL A 70 -5.87 1.16 -7.03
N TYR A 71 -6.26 2.37 -7.42
CA TYR A 71 -6.47 3.47 -6.50
C TYR A 71 -7.58 3.16 -5.48
N ARG A 72 -8.73 2.68 -5.96
CA ARG A 72 -9.85 2.26 -5.09
C ARG A 72 -9.43 1.15 -4.11
N HIS A 73 -8.63 0.19 -4.55
CA HIS A 73 -8.13 -0.86 -3.67
C HIS A 73 -7.14 -0.33 -2.62
N LEU A 74 -6.23 0.56 -3.01
CA LEU A 74 -5.30 1.21 -2.07
C LEU A 74 -6.04 2.02 -1.00
N LEU A 75 -7.15 2.69 -1.34
CA LEU A 75 -7.99 3.39 -0.35
C LEU A 75 -8.60 2.42 0.68
N VAL A 76 -9.06 1.25 0.26
CA VAL A 76 -9.57 0.21 1.18
C VAL A 76 -8.46 -0.30 2.10
N LEU A 77 -7.24 -0.50 1.56
CA LEU A 77 -6.08 -0.89 2.36
C LEU A 77 -5.67 0.21 3.35
N GLU A 78 -5.74 1.48 2.95
CA GLU A 78 -5.50 2.63 3.81
C GLU A 78 -6.51 2.71 4.96
N GLU A 79 -7.79 2.53 4.68
CA GLU A 79 -8.82 2.51 5.73
C GLU A 79 -8.55 1.40 6.76
N ARG A 80 -8.19 0.19 6.30
CA ARG A 80 -7.83 -0.94 7.18
C ARG A 80 -6.58 -0.62 8.01
N PHE A 81 -5.56 -0.04 7.39
CA PHE A 81 -4.34 0.38 8.07
C PHE A 81 -4.65 1.42 9.16
N LEU A 82 -5.43 2.46 8.84
CA LEU A 82 -5.82 3.51 9.78
C LEU A 82 -6.65 2.97 10.96
N LYS A 83 -7.54 2.00 10.71
CA LYS A 83 -8.29 1.30 11.78
C LYS A 83 -7.36 0.48 12.68
N SER A 84 -6.35 -0.17 12.10
CA SER A 84 -5.40 -1.00 12.87
C SER A 84 -4.52 -0.18 13.82
N ILE A 85 -4.15 1.04 13.44
CA ILE A 85 -3.31 1.92 14.27
C ILE A 85 -4.12 2.72 15.29
N ASN A 86 -5.45 2.79 15.16
CA ASN A 86 -6.30 3.60 16.04
C ASN A 86 -7.59 2.85 16.46
N PRO A 87 -7.50 1.82 17.32
CA PRO A 87 -8.62 0.95 17.69
C PRO A 87 -9.74 1.63 18.51
N LYS A 88 -9.62 2.91 18.87
CA LYS A 88 -10.58 3.63 19.72
C LYS A 88 -11.54 4.54 18.92
N LYS A 89 -12.42 3.97 18.08
CA LYS A 89 -13.70 4.60 17.69
C LYS A 89 -14.74 3.53 17.29
N LYS A 90 -15.18 2.72 18.24
CA LYS A 90 -16.57 2.19 18.31
C LYS A 90 -16.88 1.83 19.76
N LYS A 91 -17.41 2.80 20.51
CA LYS A 91 -18.52 2.51 21.40
C LYS A 91 -19.75 3.00 20.64
N GLU A 92 -20.32 2.14 19.82
CA GLU A 92 -21.74 2.30 19.50
C GLU A 92 -22.45 2.09 20.85
N GLN A 93 -22.96 3.17 21.42
CA GLN A 93 -23.97 3.06 22.46
C GLN A 93 -25.17 2.38 21.79
N VAL A 94 -25.45 1.16 22.23
CA VAL A 94 -26.70 0.50 21.96
C VAL A 94 -27.66 1.07 23.00
N ASP A 95 -28.67 1.82 22.54
CA ASP A 95 -29.89 2.09 23.30
C ASP A 95 -30.72 0.80 23.44
#